data_AF-T0UTD9-F1
#
_entry.id   AF-T0UTD9-F1
#
_cell.length_a   1.000
_cell.length_b   1.000
_cell.length_c   1.000
_cell.angle_alpha   90.00
_cell.angle_beta   90.00
_cell.angle_gamma   90.00
#
_symmetry.space_group_name_H-M   'P 1'
#
loop_
_entity.id
_entity.type
_entity.pdbx_description
1 polymer ?
#
loop_
_entity_poly.entity_id
_entity_poly.type
_entity_poly.pdbx_seq_one_letter_code
_entity_poly.pdbx_strand_id
1 'polypeptide(L)'
;MENYKAIIFDMDGVLFDTETFYYRRREKFLADKGISIKHLPPSFFIGGNMKQIWPDILRDDFDKWDTDQLQVEYSIYKKLIHFLIKT
;
A
#
# COMPACT_ATOMS: atom_id res chain seq x y z
N MET A 1 30.18 16.81 -22.19
CA MET A 1 28.74 16.76 -21.87
C MET A 1 28.32 15.31 -22.01
N GLU A 2 27.85 14.67 -20.95
CA GLU A 2 27.36 13.29 -21.05
C GLU A 2 26.10 13.26 -21.92
N ASN A 3 26.04 12.30 -22.85
CA ASN A 3 24.93 12.13 -23.78
C ASN A 3 24.04 10.99 -23.26
N TYR A 4 23.11 11.31 -22.37
CA TYR A 4 22.17 10.33 -21.83
C TYR A 4 21.19 9.89 -22.90
N LYS A 5 21.06 8.56 -23.08
CA LYS A 5 20.17 7.98 -24.09
C LYS A 5 18.71 7.86 -23.63
N ALA A 6 18.48 7.82 -22.33
CA ALA A 6 17.15 7.73 -21.73
C ALA A 6 17.18 8.18 -20.26
N ILE A 7 16.02 8.62 -19.78
CA ILE A 7 15.74 8.87 -18.36
C ILE A 7 14.45 8.11 -18.03
N ILE A 8 14.46 7.32 -16.96
CA ILE A 8 13.31 6.55 -16.49
C ILE A 8 12.85 7.18 -15.19
N PHE A 9 11.59 7.60 -15.14
CA PHE A 9 10.96 8.17 -13.95
C PHE A 9 10.05 7.12 -13.31
N ASP A 10 10.09 7.05 -11.99
CA ASP A 10 9.05 6.35 -11.23
C ASP A 10 7.72 7.09 -11.38
N MET A 11 6.60 6.44 -11.07
CA MET A 11 5.28 7.03 -11.24
C MET A 11 4.81 7.77 -10.00
N ASP A 12 4.70 7.06 -8.88
CA ASP A 12 4.13 7.59 -7.64
C ASP A 12 5.20 8.40 -6.88
N GLY A 13 4.83 9.59 -6.40
CA GLY A 13 5.76 10.53 -5.77
C GLY A 13 6.69 11.30 -6.73
N VAL A 14 6.76 10.89 -8.00
CA VAL A 14 7.58 11.55 -9.04
C VAL A 14 6.72 12.18 -10.14
N LEU A 15 5.85 11.40 -10.78
CA LEU A 15 4.93 11.91 -11.81
C LEU A 15 3.57 12.31 -11.21
N PHE A 16 3.14 11.66 -10.14
CA PHE A 16 1.88 11.95 -9.45
C PHE A 16 2.03 11.93 -7.93
N ASP A 17 1.39 12.88 -7.22
CA ASP A 17 1.36 12.91 -5.75
C ASP A 17 0.25 11.98 -5.19
N THR A 18 0.50 10.68 -5.26
CA THR A 18 -0.46 9.61 -4.94
C THR A 18 -0.09 8.81 -3.69
N GLU A 19 1.08 9.04 -3.09
CA GLU A 19 1.57 8.28 -1.94
C GLU A 19 0.64 8.41 -0.73
N THR A 20 0.21 9.64 -0.41
CA THR A 20 -0.74 9.92 0.67
C THR A 20 -2.08 9.23 0.43
N PHE A 21 -2.55 9.19 -0.82
CA PHE A 21 -3.78 8.50 -1.18
C PHE A 21 -3.67 6.99 -0.92
N TYR A 22 -2.57 6.36 -1.33
CA TYR A 22 -2.35 4.93 -1.07
C TYR A 22 -2.17 4.60 0.40
N TYR A 23 -1.52 5.48 1.16
CA TYR A 23 -1.42 5.34 2.61
C TYR A 23 -2.80 5.35 3.25
N ARG A 24 -3.62 6.39 2.99
CA ARG A 24 -4.96 6.53 3.58
C ARG A 24 -5.91 5.39 3.18
N ARG A 25 -5.84 4.93 1.93
CA ARG A 25 -6.62 3.77 1.48
C ARG A 25 -6.29 2.51 2.30
N ARG A 26 -5.01 2.26 2.57
CA ARG A 26 -4.55 1.13 3.39
C ARG A 26 -4.97 1.29 4.84
N GLU A 27 -4.75 2.48 5.40
CA GLU A 27 -5.15 2.82 6.76
C GLU A 27 -6.64 2.55 6.98
N LYS A 28 -7.49 3.01 6.05
CA LYS A 28 -8.94 2.77 6.13
C LYS A 28 -9.29 1.28 6.12
N PHE A 29 -8.75 0.52 5.16
CA PHE A 29 -9.01 -0.91 5.04
C PHE A 29 -8.62 -1.69 6.31
N LEU A 30 -7.46 -1.37 6.89
CA LEU A 30 -6.95 -2.04 8.08
C LEU A 30 -7.68 -1.59 9.35
N ALA A 31 -8.04 -0.31 9.44
CA ALA A 31 -8.82 0.22 10.55
C ALA A 31 -10.21 -0.43 10.64
N ASP A 32 -10.88 -0.69 9.50
CA ASP A 32 -12.16 -1.41 9.44
C ASP A 32 -12.04 -2.86 9.98
N LYS A 33 -10.82 -3.38 10.12
CA LYS A 33 -10.48 -4.70 10.67
C LYS A 33 -9.86 -4.65 12.07
N GLY A 34 -9.78 -3.46 12.67
CA GLY A 34 -9.15 -3.26 13.98
C GLY A 34 -7.62 -3.26 13.96
N ILE A 35 -6.99 -3.24 12.79
CA ILE A 35 -5.52 -3.24 12.64
C ILE A 35 -5.04 -1.79 12.51
N SER A 36 -4.18 -1.35 13.43
CA SER A 36 -3.51 -0.04 13.34
C SER A 36 -2.19 -0.17 12.58
N ILE A 37 -1.87 0.82 11.75
CA ILE A 37 -0.56 0.95 11.08
C ILE A 37 0.22 2.20 11.50
N LYS A 38 -0.25 2.93 12.51
CA LYS A 38 0.38 4.19 12.97
C LYS A 38 1.80 3.99 13.51
N HIS A 39 2.17 2.75 13.83
CA HIS A 39 3.51 2.39 14.26
C HIS A 39 4.51 2.23 13.11
N LEU A 40 4.06 2.29 11.86
CA LEU A 40 4.90 2.26 10.66
C LEU A 40 4.86 3.63 9.97
N PRO A 41 6.02 4.21 9.59
CA PRO A 41 6.03 5.46 8.84
C PRO A 41 5.44 5.25 7.44
N PRO A 42 4.82 6.27 6.80
CA PRO A 42 4.29 6.14 5.44
C PRO A 42 5.31 5.64 4.42
N SER A 43 6.58 6.03 4.57
CA SER A 43 7.69 5.61 3.72
C SER A 43 7.94 4.10 3.72
N PHE A 44 7.54 3.39 4.77
CA PHE A 44 7.62 1.93 4.86
C PHE A 44 6.77 1.23 3.78
N PHE A 45 5.72 1.90 3.29
CA PHE A 45 4.78 1.33 2.34
C PHE A 45 5.06 1.69 0.87
N ILE A 46 6.09 2.51 0.61
CA ILE A 46 6.44 2.99 -0.72
C ILE A 46 7.37 1.96 -1.38
N GLY A 47 7.07 1.55 -2.62
CA GLY A 47 7.88 0.58 -3.39
C GLY A 47 7.88 -0.88 -2.88
N GLY A 48 7.33 -1.15 -1.69
CA GLY A 48 7.32 -2.48 -1.08
C GLY A 48 6.20 -3.42 -1.57
N ASN A 49 6.46 -4.73 -1.54
CA ASN A 49 5.45 -5.75 -1.81
C ASN A 49 4.60 -6.02 -0.56
N MET A 50 3.28 -5.89 -0.68
CA MET A 50 2.32 -6.12 0.42
C MET A 50 2.50 -7.48 1.13
N LYS A 51 2.87 -8.54 0.39
CA LYS A 51 3.08 -9.86 1.01
C LYS A 51 4.25 -9.90 1.99
N GLN A 52 5.25 -9.04 1.81
CA GLN A 52 6.45 -9.01 2.64
C GLN A 52 6.26 -8.20 3.92
N ILE A 53 5.28 -7.30 3.96
CA ILE A 53 5.10 -6.33 5.05
C ILE A 53 4.03 -6.75 6.07
N TRP A 54 3.33 -7.87 5.85
CA TRP A 54 2.33 -8.37 6.81
C TRP A 54 2.90 -8.66 8.20
N PRO A 55 4.10 -9.26 8.36
CA PRO A 55 4.71 -9.43 9.67
C PRO A 55 4.90 -8.11 10.43
N ASP A 56 5.34 -7.04 9.74
CA ASP A 56 5.58 -5.73 10.35
C ASP A 56 4.29 -4.99 10.71
N ILE A 57 3.23 -5.20 9.92
CA ILE A 57 1.90 -4.65 10.17
C ILE A 57 1.25 -5.33 11.39
N LEU A 58 1.28 -6.66 11.43
CA LEU A 58 0.49 -7.45 12.39
C LEU A 58 1.25 -7.75 13.69
N ARG A 59 2.60 -7.80 13.68
CA ARG A 59 3.44 -8.04 14.86
C ARG A 59 2.96 -9.27 15.66
N ASP A 60 2.65 -9.09 16.94
CA ASP A 60 2.19 -10.15 17.86
C ASP A 60 0.83 -10.74 17.46
N ASP A 61 0.06 -10.04 16.62
CA ASP A 61 -1.21 -10.53 16.10
C ASP A 61 -1.06 -11.35 14.81
N PHE A 62 0.15 -11.51 14.26
CA PHE A 62 0.35 -12.16 12.96
C PHE A 62 -0.32 -13.53 12.86
N ASP A 63 -0.19 -14.37 13.88
CA ASP A 63 -0.77 -15.72 13.91
C ASP A 63 -2.31 -15.73 14.03
N LYS A 64 -2.94 -14.58 14.33
CA LYS A 64 -4.40 -14.43 14.42
C LYS A 64 -5.06 -14.17 13.07
N TRP A 65 -4.26 -13.91 12.03
CA TRP A 65 -4.76 -13.48 10.72
C TRP A 65 -4.37 -14.47 9.63
N ASP A 66 -5.32 -14.80 8.77
CA ASP A 66 -5.04 -15.38 7.46
C ASP A 66 -4.55 -14.25 6.53
N THR A 67 -3.24 -14.14 6.38
CA THR A 67 -2.62 -13.08 5.57
C THR A 67 -2.84 -13.26 4.06
N ASP A 68 -3.09 -14.49 3.59
CA ASP A 68 -3.44 -14.74 2.20
C ASP A 68 -4.87 -14.25 1.91
N GLN A 69 -5.82 -14.56 2.80
CA GLN A 69 -7.17 -14.01 2.72
C GLN A 69 -7.16 -12.48 2.82
N LEU A 70 -6.42 -11.91 3.78
CA LEU A 70 -6.31 -10.46 3.97
C LEU A 70 -5.73 -9.77 2.74
N GLN A 71 -4.76 -10.39 2.07
CA GLN A 71 -4.19 -9.92 0.81
C GLN A 71 -5.20 -9.94 -0.34
N VAL A 72 -6.03 -10.99 -0.44
CA VAL A 72 -7.10 -11.08 -1.44
C VAL A 72 -8.14 -10.00 -1.21
N GLU A 73 -8.62 -9.84 0.03
CA GLU A 73 -9.59 -8.83 0.42
C GLU A 73 -9.08 -7.41 0.12
N TYR A 74 -7.83 -7.10 0.47
CA TYR A 74 -7.23 -5.81 0.16
C TYR A 74 -7.13 -5.57 -1.35
N SER A 75 -6.80 -6.61 -2.13
CA SER A 75 -6.72 -6.53 -3.59
C SER A 75 -8.09 -6.23 -4.23
N ILE A 76 -9.16 -6.81 -3.69
CA ILE A 76 -10.54 -6.51 -4.09
C ILE A 76 -10.91 -5.07 -3.71
N TYR A 77 -10.62 -4.66 -2.47
CA TYR A 77 -10.88 -3.31 -1.99
C TYR A 77 -10.22 -2.24 -2.87
N LYS A 78 -8.96 -2.44 -3.26
CA LYS A 78 -8.26 -1.57 -4.21
C LYS A 78 -9.00 -1.44 -5.55
N LYS A 79 -9.48 -2.55 -6.11
CA LYS A 79 -10.20 -2.58 -7.40
C LYS A 79 -11.55 -1.87 -7.31
N LEU A 80 -12.30 -2.08 -6.23
CA LEU A 80 -13.58 -1.44 -5.99
C LEU A 80 -13.43 0.08 -5.87
N ILE A 81 -12.46 0.55 -5.09
CA ILE A 81 -12.17 1.98 -4.98
C ILE A 81 -11.81 2.55 -6.34
N HIS A 82 -10.93 1.89 -7.12
CA HIS A 82 -10.56 2.35 -8.46
C HIS A 82 -11.76 2.49 -9.41
N PHE A 83 -12.77 1.63 -9.28
CA PHE A 83 -14.00 1.72 -10.06
C PHE A 83 -14.85 2.93 -9.65
N LEU A 84 -14.97 3.21 -8.34
CA LEU A 84 -15.77 4.31 -7.82
C LEU A 84 -15.22 5.71 -8.12
N ILE A 85 -13.91 5.87 -8.39
CA ILE A 85 -13.30 7.16 -8.76
C ILE A 85 -13.29 7.43 -10.26
N LYS A 86 -13.74 6.46 -11.09
CA LYS A 86 -13.75 6.57 -12.56
C LYS A 86 -15.15 6.80 -13.15
N THR A 87 -16.18 6.85 -12.31
CA THR A 87 -17.56 7.21 -12.63
C THR A 87 -17.89 8.60 -12.09
#